data_AF-A0A8X7NDN9-F1
#
_entry.id   AF-A0A8X7NDN9-F1
#
_cell.length_a   1.000
_cell.length_b   1.000
_cell.length_c   1.000
_cell.angle_alpha   90.00
_cell.angle_beta   90.00
_cell.angle_gamma   90.00
#
_symmetry.space_group_name_H-M   'P 1'
#
loop_
_entity.id
_entity.type
_entity.pdbx_description
1 polymer ?
#
loop_
_entity_poly.entity_id
_entity_poly.type
_entity_poly.pdbx_seq_one_letter_code
_entity_poly.pdbx_strand_id
1 'polypeptide(L)'
;MSGLDLFQQCPPGLGGTNCTQATCQSPYVDPAKRTLKPNTDQTCSSCDQGFSGINCNICSGKNSCQAIKSQLSPSNASPDTMAAAFGINQTLTCFPQPEVITQSFSDCEVKQPTISAIFPGNLRLSLIRVVEPENSTATGQPSWSSQAGTTLSSVWLDGVEQFYCQAKGCTGQNQTQAISSVASETKWGTYNWTCSSLQCYCIPGTTMCNDNGPFPLSSLIASITGSLSLPCDYADPSNETATHACAFKGEILQNFLGDAGLPLQNCRSGSCMAQGTLDNFWANEAATSGAAGDKSSD
;
A
#
# COMPACT_ATOMS: atom_id res chain seq x y z
N MET A 1 13.58 -16.35 10.68
CA MET A 1 12.18 -15.95 10.47
C MET A 1 11.87 -14.81 11.42
N SER A 2 11.26 -13.73 10.96
CA SER A 2 10.86 -12.66 11.89
C SER A 2 9.85 -13.16 12.90
N GLY A 3 9.84 -12.55 14.08
CA GLY A 3 8.75 -12.68 15.05
C GLY A 3 7.51 -11.81 14.74
N LEU A 4 7.50 -11.09 13.61
CA LEU A 4 6.37 -10.26 13.20
C LEU A 4 5.22 -11.15 12.71
N ASP A 5 4.10 -11.14 13.45
CA ASP A 5 3.00 -12.08 13.28
C ASP A 5 2.22 -11.88 11.96
N LEU A 6 2.19 -10.66 11.43
CA LEU A 6 1.49 -10.39 10.16
C LEU A 6 2.25 -10.89 8.91
N PHE A 7 3.47 -11.43 9.07
CA PHE A 7 4.28 -12.03 8.01
C PHE A 7 4.42 -13.55 8.13
N GLN A 8 3.67 -14.21 9.03
CA GLN A 8 3.71 -15.68 9.17
C GLN A 8 3.23 -16.40 7.91
N GLN A 9 2.33 -15.79 7.16
CA GLN A 9 1.98 -16.15 5.79
C GLN A 9 2.35 -14.98 4.88
N CYS A 10 2.88 -15.27 3.69
CA CYS A 10 3.30 -14.21 2.80
C CYS A 10 2.10 -13.36 2.34
N PRO A 11 2.15 -12.04 2.57
CA PRO A 11 1.17 -11.13 2.02
C PRO A 11 1.18 -11.14 0.48
N PRO A 12 0.12 -10.68 -0.18
CA PRO A 12 0.09 -10.54 -1.63
C PRO A 12 1.28 -9.72 -2.12
N GLY A 13 2.03 -10.26 -3.07
CA GLY A 13 3.22 -9.61 -3.62
C GLY A 13 4.52 -10.09 -3.01
N LEU A 14 4.48 -10.87 -1.95
CA LEU A 14 5.65 -11.42 -1.29
C LEU A 14 5.64 -12.95 -1.36
N GLY A 15 6.83 -13.53 -1.37
CA GLY A 15 7.03 -14.97 -1.45
C GLY A 15 8.40 -15.42 -0.97
N GLY A 16 8.72 -16.68 -1.26
CA GLY A 16 9.90 -17.37 -0.74
C GLY A 16 9.71 -17.82 0.72
N THR A 17 10.70 -18.52 1.26
CA THR A 17 10.58 -19.19 2.57
C THR A 17 10.33 -18.24 3.75
N ASN A 18 10.70 -16.96 3.62
CA ASN A 18 10.56 -15.95 4.67
C ASN A 18 9.69 -14.75 4.26
N CYS A 19 8.99 -14.81 3.13
CA CYS A 19 8.20 -13.69 2.60
C CYS A 19 9.02 -12.42 2.34
N THR A 20 10.31 -12.56 2.03
CA THR A 20 11.24 -11.43 1.83
C THR A 20 11.64 -11.22 0.36
N GLN A 21 10.87 -11.81 -0.57
CA GLN A 21 11.12 -11.70 -2.00
C GLN A 21 9.84 -11.23 -2.67
N ALA A 22 9.95 -10.20 -3.52
CA ALA A 22 8.80 -9.78 -4.31
C ALA A 22 8.40 -10.91 -5.27
N THR A 23 7.11 -11.02 -5.54
CA THR A 23 6.56 -11.89 -6.58
C THR A 23 6.06 -11.05 -7.74
N CYS A 24 6.21 -11.57 -8.95
CA CYS A 24 5.59 -11.04 -10.14
C CYS A 24 4.13 -11.53 -10.27
N GLN A 25 3.41 -11.01 -11.27
CA GLN A 25 1.96 -11.17 -11.42
C GLN A 25 1.14 -10.44 -10.33
N SER A 26 -0.13 -10.18 -10.61
CA SER A 26 -1.05 -9.47 -9.74
C SER A 26 -1.46 -10.29 -8.51
N PRO A 27 -2.03 -9.64 -7.47
CA PRO A 27 -2.64 -10.31 -6.32
C PRO A 27 -3.74 -11.32 -6.64
N TYR A 28 -4.29 -11.29 -7.85
CA TYR A 28 -5.39 -12.16 -8.28
C TYR A 28 -4.92 -13.54 -8.74
N VAL A 29 -3.65 -13.67 -9.11
CA VAL A 29 -3.04 -14.96 -9.40
C VAL A 29 -2.82 -15.70 -8.08
N ASP A 30 -3.17 -16.98 -8.06
CA ASP A 30 -2.92 -17.87 -6.92
C ASP A 30 -1.47 -17.70 -6.41
N PRO A 31 -1.26 -17.45 -5.10
CA PRO A 31 0.07 -17.23 -4.54
C PRO A 31 1.10 -18.30 -4.93
N ALA A 32 0.68 -19.56 -5.07
CA ALA A 32 1.57 -20.67 -5.45
C ALA A 32 2.00 -20.63 -6.92
N LYS A 33 1.30 -19.87 -7.77
CA LYS A 33 1.60 -19.71 -9.21
C LYS A 33 2.37 -18.42 -9.51
N ARG A 34 2.51 -17.52 -8.53
CA ARG A 34 3.25 -16.28 -8.71
C ARG A 34 4.75 -16.57 -8.71
N THR A 35 5.44 -15.99 -9.69
CA THR A 35 6.88 -16.20 -9.87
C THR A 35 7.64 -15.27 -8.94
N LEU A 36 8.71 -15.76 -8.30
CA LEU A 36 9.58 -14.90 -7.50
C LEU A 36 10.38 -13.97 -8.42
N LYS A 37 10.44 -12.68 -8.07
CA LYS A 37 11.29 -11.70 -8.75
C LYS A 37 12.75 -12.06 -8.48
N PRO A 38 13.59 -12.22 -9.51
CA PRO A 38 15.03 -12.41 -9.30
C PRO A 38 15.63 -11.28 -8.46
N ASN A 39 16.58 -11.61 -7.59
CA ASN A 39 17.29 -10.60 -6.77
C ASN A 39 18.22 -9.71 -7.60
N THR A 40 18.55 -10.12 -8.83
CA THR A 40 19.32 -9.30 -9.79
C THR A 40 18.50 -8.18 -10.41
N ASP A 41 17.18 -8.26 -10.31
CA ASP A 41 16.27 -7.36 -11.01
C ASP A 41 15.70 -6.35 -10.01
N GLN A 42 15.72 -5.06 -10.36
CA GLN A 42 15.15 -4.03 -9.48
C GLN A 42 13.61 -4.11 -9.42
N THR A 43 12.99 -4.56 -10.50
CA THR A 43 11.54 -4.71 -10.67
C THR A 43 11.23 -5.97 -11.49
N CYS A 44 9.98 -6.44 -11.45
CA CYS A 44 9.56 -7.53 -12.33
C CYS A 44 9.67 -7.12 -13.81
N SER A 45 10.12 -8.04 -14.67
CA SER A 45 10.20 -7.82 -16.11
C SER A 45 8.83 -7.56 -16.75
N SER A 46 7.78 -8.17 -16.21
CA SER A 46 6.39 -7.86 -16.53
C SER A 46 5.46 -8.15 -15.36
N CYS A 47 4.42 -7.32 -15.25
CA CYS A 47 3.24 -7.56 -14.41
C CYS A 47 2.04 -7.92 -15.29
N ASP A 48 0.97 -8.43 -14.68
CA ASP A 48 -0.30 -8.60 -15.40
C ASP A 48 -0.79 -7.23 -15.92
N GLN A 49 -1.55 -7.25 -17.03
CA GLN A 49 -2.01 -6.02 -17.66
C GLN A 49 -2.80 -5.15 -16.67
N GLY A 50 -2.39 -3.88 -16.57
CA GLY A 50 -3.01 -2.93 -15.64
C GLY A 50 -2.51 -3.01 -14.21
N PHE A 51 -1.50 -3.83 -13.92
CA PHE A 51 -0.83 -3.91 -12.63
C PHE A 51 0.63 -3.45 -12.72
N SER A 52 1.14 -2.88 -11.62
CA SER A 52 2.49 -2.33 -11.55
C SER A 52 3.05 -2.33 -10.12
N GLY A 53 4.24 -1.75 -9.96
CA GLY A 53 4.98 -1.69 -8.70
C GLY A 53 5.97 -2.85 -8.55
N ILE A 54 6.86 -2.74 -7.56
CA ILE A 54 7.91 -3.73 -7.30
C ILE A 54 7.37 -5.15 -7.04
N ASN A 55 6.14 -5.27 -6.54
CA ASN A 55 5.44 -6.52 -6.28
C ASN A 55 4.25 -6.79 -7.22
N CYS A 56 4.10 -6.00 -8.30
CA CYS A 56 2.96 -6.09 -9.24
C CYS A 56 1.56 -5.96 -8.59
N ASN A 57 1.46 -5.25 -7.46
CA ASN A 57 0.22 -5.18 -6.68
C ASN A 57 -0.66 -3.96 -6.99
N ILE A 58 -0.13 -2.94 -7.66
CA ILE A 58 -0.85 -1.68 -7.86
C ILE A 58 -1.65 -1.75 -9.15
N CYS A 59 -2.97 -1.78 -9.03
CA CYS A 59 -3.84 -1.61 -10.20
C CYS A 59 -3.72 -0.18 -10.75
N SER A 60 -3.92 -0.04 -12.05
CA SER A 60 -4.03 1.23 -12.78
C SER A 60 -4.96 1.02 -13.96
N GLY A 61 -5.74 2.02 -14.35
CA GLY A 61 -6.75 1.85 -15.38
C GLY A 61 -8.09 1.36 -14.83
N LYS A 62 -9.17 2.06 -15.19
CA LYS A 62 -10.52 1.81 -14.65
C LYS A 62 -10.97 0.34 -14.73
N ASN A 63 -10.60 -0.37 -15.79
CA ASN A 63 -11.10 -1.72 -16.09
C ASN A 63 -10.11 -2.86 -15.75
N SER A 64 -8.92 -2.56 -15.23
CA SER A 64 -7.87 -3.56 -15.04
C SER A 64 -8.25 -4.67 -14.05
N CYS A 65 -8.96 -4.29 -12.99
CA CYS A 65 -9.46 -5.23 -11.98
C CYS A 65 -10.51 -6.19 -12.56
N GLN A 66 -11.47 -5.68 -13.33
CA GLN A 66 -12.45 -6.53 -14.00
C GLN A 66 -11.80 -7.43 -15.05
N ALA A 67 -10.83 -6.90 -15.81
CA ALA A 67 -10.13 -7.66 -16.84
C ALA A 67 -9.40 -8.87 -16.26
N ILE A 68 -8.62 -8.69 -15.19
CA ILE A 68 -7.88 -9.80 -14.56
C ILE A 68 -8.81 -10.82 -13.91
N LYS A 69 -9.89 -10.37 -13.26
CA LYS A 69 -10.91 -11.27 -12.67
C LYS A 69 -11.52 -12.16 -13.74
N SER A 70 -11.92 -11.58 -14.88
CA SER A 70 -12.51 -12.32 -16.01
C SER A 70 -11.54 -13.30 -16.65
N GLN A 71 -10.24 -12.97 -16.70
CA GLN A 71 -9.21 -13.86 -17.25
C GLN A 71 -8.98 -15.09 -16.37
N LEU A 72 -8.97 -14.91 -15.05
CA LEU A 72 -8.64 -15.98 -14.10
C LEU A 72 -9.84 -16.83 -13.66
N SER A 73 -11.07 -16.36 -13.90
CA SER A 73 -12.31 -17.12 -13.71
C SER A 73 -13.14 -17.18 -15.01
N PRO A 74 -12.75 -18.01 -16.00
CA PRO A 74 -13.45 -18.13 -17.29
C PRO A 74 -14.81 -18.83 -17.17
N SER A 75 -15.02 -19.62 -16.12
CA SER A 75 -16.23 -20.40 -15.89
C SER A 75 -17.27 -19.57 -15.15
N ASN A 76 -18.07 -18.82 -15.91
CA ASN A 76 -19.24 -18.08 -15.42
C ASN A 76 -18.94 -17.15 -14.24
N ALA A 77 -18.34 -15.98 -14.53
CA ALA A 77 -18.75 -14.78 -13.82
C ALA A 77 -20.23 -14.51 -14.14
N SER A 78 -21.11 -15.35 -13.60
CA SER A 78 -22.51 -14.98 -13.46
C SER A 78 -22.45 -13.64 -12.71
N PRO A 79 -23.13 -12.58 -13.18
CA PRO A 79 -23.48 -11.50 -12.27
C PRO A 79 -24.06 -12.23 -11.08
N ASP A 80 -23.57 -11.98 -9.86
CA ASP A 80 -24.20 -12.52 -8.68
C ASP A 80 -25.68 -12.17 -8.81
N THR A 81 -26.49 -13.16 -9.21
CA THR A 81 -27.77 -12.87 -9.90
C THR A 81 -28.71 -12.14 -8.95
N MET A 82 -28.44 -12.27 -7.65
CA MET A 82 -29.03 -11.52 -6.57
C MET A 82 -28.56 -10.06 -6.53
N ALA A 83 -27.26 -9.77 -6.54
CA ALA A 83 -26.78 -8.39 -6.55
C ALA A 83 -27.22 -7.64 -7.82
N ALA A 84 -27.20 -8.30 -8.98
CA ALA A 84 -27.75 -7.74 -10.22
C ALA A 84 -29.28 -7.54 -10.13
N ALA A 85 -30.01 -8.46 -9.49
CA ALA A 85 -31.45 -8.31 -9.24
C ALA A 85 -31.79 -7.16 -8.26
N PHE A 86 -30.86 -6.80 -7.38
CA PHE A 86 -30.95 -5.62 -6.50
C PHE A 86 -30.30 -4.35 -7.09
N GLY A 87 -29.83 -4.40 -8.36
CA GLY A 87 -29.22 -3.25 -9.03
C GLY A 87 -27.83 -2.85 -8.52
N ILE A 88 -27.14 -3.72 -7.78
CA ILE A 88 -25.81 -3.45 -7.22
C ILE A 88 -24.75 -3.69 -8.30
N ASN A 89 -23.99 -2.66 -8.64
CA ASN A 89 -22.92 -2.75 -9.64
C ASN A 89 -21.68 -3.46 -9.06
N GLN A 90 -21.50 -4.74 -9.41
CA GLN A 90 -20.36 -5.55 -8.99
C GLN A 90 -19.15 -5.48 -9.94
N THR A 91 -19.16 -4.60 -10.94
CA THR A 91 -18.01 -4.42 -11.83
C THR A 91 -16.81 -3.99 -11.00
N LEU A 92 -15.72 -4.74 -11.08
CA LEU A 92 -14.50 -4.36 -10.38
C LEU A 92 -13.80 -3.22 -11.09
N THR A 93 -13.57 -2.14 -10.37
CA THR A 93 -12.81 -0.99 -10.85
C THR A 93 -11.56 -0.78 -10.01
N CYS A 94 -10.54 -0.21 -10.64
CA CYS A 94 -9.38 0.26 -9.91
C CYS A 94 -9.68 1.63 -9.30
N PHE A 95 -9.41 1.78 -8.01
CA PHE A 95 -9.42 3.02 -7.27
C PHE A 95 -7.96 3.47 -7.04
N PRO A 96 -7.40 4.35 -7.88
CA PRO A 96 -5.99 4.71 -7.87
C PRO A 96 -5.71 5.89 -6.92
N GLN A 97 -6.09 5.77 -5.64
CA GLN A 97 -5.99 6.84 -4.66
C GLN A 97 -5.33 6.36 -3.35
N PRO A 98 -4.75 7.26 -2.54
CA PRO A 98 -4.09 6.88 -1.29
C PRO A 98 -5.07 6.47 -0.19
N GLU A 99 -6.34 6.87 -0.30
CA GLU A 99 -7.40 6.47 0.61
C GLU A 99 -7.62 4.95 0.60
N VAL A 100 -7.92 4.40 1.77
CA VAL A 100 -8.08 2.95 1.95
C VAL A 100 -9.51 2.68 2.38
N ILE A 101 -10.26 1.99 1.53
CA ILE A 101 -11.67 1.66 1.81
C ILE A 101 -11.78 0.23 2.35
N THR A 102 -11.14 -0.75 1.70
CA THR A 102 -11.00 -2.13 2.22
C THR A 102 -9.53 -2.45 2.47
N GLN A 103 -8.77 -2.57 1.39
CA GLN A 103 -7.32 -2.67 1.40
C GLN A 103 -6.75 -1.82 0.27
N SER A 104 -5.49 -1.43 0.36
CA SER A 104 -4.80 -0.67 -0.69
C SER A 104 -3.35 -1.10 -0.77
N PHE A 105 -2.85 -1.18 -2.00
CA PHE A 105 -1.45 -1.43 -2.29
C PHE A 105 -0.80 -0.13 -2.71
N SER A 106 0.44 0.11 -2.28
CA SER A 106 1.18 1.28 -2.73
C SER A 106 2.66 0.98 -2.90
N ASP A 107 3.32 1.76 -3.74
CA ASP A 107 4.75 1.67 -4.02
C ASP A 107 5.26 3.08 -4.29
N CYS A 108 6.32 3.44 -3.59
CA CYS A 108 6.84 4.80 -3.50
C CYS A 108 8.35 4.79 -3.64
N GLU A 109 8.90 5.85 -4.22
CA GLU A 109 10.32 6.14 -4.09
C GLU A 109 10.61 6.80 -2.75
N VAL A 110 11.63 6.33 -2.04
CA VAL A 110 12.09 6.97 -0.80
C VAL A 110 13.10 8.05 -1.17
N LYS A 111 12.81 9.31 -0.82
CA LYS A 111 13.66 10.48 -1.11
C LYS A 111 14.12 11.12 0.19
N GLN A 112 15.06 10.47 0.85
CA GLN A 112 15.66 10.97 2.08
C GLN A 112 17.18 11.15 1.88
N PRO A 113 17.67 12.40 1.70
CA PRO A 113 19.08 12.70 1.46
C PRO A 113 20.07 11.99 2.39
N THR A 114 19.77 11.92 3.69
CA THR A 114 20.66 11.25 4.66
C THR A 114 20.83 9.77 4.35
N ILE A 115 19.74 9.07 4.02
CA ILE A 115 19.79 7.64 3.70
C ILE A 115 20.41 7.42 2.32
N SER A 116 20.04 8.24 1.33
CA SER A 116 20.56 8.13 -0.04
C SER A 116 22.07 8.41 -0.13
N ALA A 117 22.63 9.22 0.78
CA ALA A 117 24.08 9.45 0.86
C ALA A 117 24.84 8.22 1.39
N ILE A 118 24.18 7.41 2.22
CA ILE A 118 24.76 6.22 2.87
C ILE A 118 24.55 4.97 2.01
N PHE A 119 23.34 4.83 1.45
CA PHE A 119 22.92 3.73 0.59
C PHE A 119 22.56 4.28 -0.78
N PRO A 120 23.55 4.50 -1.66
CA PRO A 120 23.27 4.89 -3.03
C PRO A 120 22.51 3.75 -3.73
N GLY A 121 21.50 4.10 -4.53
CA GLY A 121 20.68 3.14 -5.26
C GLY A 121 19.23 3.57 -5.34
N ASN A 122 18.39 2.68 -5.86
CA ASN A 122 16.95 2.87 -5.90
C ASN A 122 16.31 2.39 -4.59
N LEU A 123 15.98 3.34 -3.71
CA LEU A 123 15.23 3.06 -2.49
C LEU A 123 13.74 3.17 -2.75
N ARG A 124 12.99 2.12 -2.39
CA ARG A 124 11.53 2.08 -2.51
C ARG A 124 10.88 1.62 -1.23
N LEU A 125 9.63 2.02 -1.04
CA LEU A 125 8.76 1.53 0.03
C LEU A 125 7.46 1.04 -0.59
N SER A 126 7.17 -0.24 -0.40
CA SER A 126 5.87 -0.81 -0.75
C SER A 126 5.00 -0.96 0.49
N LEU A 127 3.70 -0.71 0.34
CA LEU A 127 2.72 -0.74 1.43
C LEU A 127 1.55 -1.65 1.07
N ILE A 128 1.07 -2.37 2.08
CA ILE A 128 -0.25 -3.00 2.09
C ILE A 128 -0.98 -2.43 3.31
N ARG A 129 -2.07 -1.70 3.09
CA ARG A 129 -2.89 -1.13 4.16
C ARG A 129 -4.24 -1.82 4.15
N VAL A 130 -4.73 -2.21 5.32
CA VAL A 130 -5.98 -2.97 5.47
C VAL A 130 -6.86 -2.27 6.49
N VAL A 131 -7.99 -1.75 6.04
CA VAL A 131 -9.11 -1.34 6.90
C VAL A 131 -9.83 -2.58 7.37
N GLU A 132 -10.27 -3.42 6.43
CA GLU A 132 -10.92 -4.70 6.69
C GLU A 132 -10.42 -5.77 5.71
N PRO A 133 -10.36 -7.05 6.10
CA PRO A 133 -9.99 -8.14 5.21
C PRO A 133 -10.84 -8.17 3.93
N GLU A 134 -10.17 -8.38 2.80
CA GLU A 134 -10.78 -8.41 1.48
C GLU A 134 -11.81 -9.55 1.35
N ASN A 135 -12.95 -9.27 0.71
CA ASN A 135 -13.95 -10.28 0.41
C ASN A 135 -13.57 -11.00 -0.89
N SER A 136 -12.84 -12.10 -0.75
CA SER A 136 -12.36 -12.93 -1.86
C SER A 136 -13.47 -13.41 -2.80
N THR A 137 -14.71 -13.58 -2.32
CA THR A 137 -15.83 -13.98 -3.17
C THR A 137 -16.29 -12.81 -4.06
N ALA A 138 -16.28 -11.59 -3.53
CA ALA A 138 -16.66 -10.40 -4.28
C ALA A 138 -15.59 -10.00 -5.29
N THR A 139 -14.32 -10.00 -4.91
CA THR A 139 -13.23 -9.56 -5.79
C THR A 139 -12.63 -10.69 -6.63
N GLY A 140 -12.68 -11.94 -6.17
CA GLY A 140 -11.95 -13.04 -6.80
C GLY A 140 -10.45 -13.03 -6.49
N GLN A 141 -10.00 -12.16 -5.57
CA GLN A 141 -8.64 -12.20 -5.07
C GLN A 141 -8.49 -13.38 -4.08
N PRO A 142 -7.46 -14.24 -4.21
CA PRO A 142 -7.15 -15.26 -3.22
C PRO A 142 -7.06 -14.68 -1.80
N SER A 143 -7.70 -15.36 -0.84
CA SER A 143 -7.64 -14.98 0.57
C SER A 143 -6.23 -15.13 1.12
N TRP A 144 -5.86 -14.21 2.00
CA TRP A 144 -4.63 -14.25 2.79
C TRP A 144 -4.96 -13.85 4.23
N SER A 145 -4.07 -14.11 5.18
CA SER A 145 -4.27 -13.85 6.62
C SER A 145 -4.14 -12.37 6.99
N SER A 146 -4.85 -11.49 6.27
CA SER A 146 -4.94 -10.07 6.60
C SER A 146 -5.71 -9.85 7.91
N GLN A 147 -5.37 -8.76 8.60
CA GLN A 147 -6.05 -8.32 9.81
C GLN A 147 -6.53 -6.89 9.62
N ALA A 148 -7.73 -6.59 10.13
CA ALA A 148 -8.31 -5.25 10.10
C ALA A 148 -7.42 -4.22 10.82
N GLY A 149 -7.43 -2.98 10.33
CA GLY A 149 -6.65 -1.88 10.91
C GLY A 149 -5.15 -2.17 10.99
N THR A 150 -4.56 -2.70 9.91
CA THR A 150 -3.12 -3.01 9.86
C THR A 150 -2.41 -2.38 8.66
N THR A 151 -1.09 -2.33 8.74
CA THR A 151 -0.23 -1.92 7.63
C THR A 151 1.03 -2.77 7.61
N LEU A 152 1.38 -3.25 6.42
CA LEU A 152 2.65 -3.91 6.13
C LEU A 152 3.46 -2.99 5.24
N SER A 153 4.71 -2.76 5.61
CA SER A 153 5.63 -1.94 4.82
C SER A 153 6.92 -2.70 4.56
N SER A 154 7.39 -2.69 3.32
CA SER A 154 8.67 -3.28 2.93
C SER A 154 9.55 -2.21 2.29
N VAL A 155 10.80 -2.11 2.75
CA VAL A 155 11.80 -1.19 2.22
C VAL A 155 12.77 -1.96 1.35
N TRP A 156 12.95 -1.48 0.12
CA TRP A 156 13.74 -2.13 -0.92
C TRP A 156 14.91 -1.24 -1.31
N LEU A 157 16.08 -1.84 -1.50
CA LEU A 157 17.24 -1.21 -2.13
C LEU A 157 17.59 -2.01 -3.37
N ASP A 158 17.52 -1.37 -4.54
CA ASP A 158 17.79 -1.98 -5.85
C ASP A 158 17.03 -3.31 -6.07
N GLY A 159 15.78 -3.36 -5.60
CA GLY A 159 14.91 -4.52 -5.72
C GLY A 159 15.11 -5.62 -4.68
N VAL A 160 16.05 -5.46 -3.75
CA VAL A 160 16.26 -6.40 -2.63
C VAL A 160 15.61 -5.82 -1.38
N GLU A 161 14.71 -6.56 -0.74
CA GLU A 161 14.10 -6.15 0.52
C GLU A 161 15.16 -6.09 1.62
N GLN A 162 15.26 -4.94 2.29
CA GLN A 162 16.25 -4.69 3.32
C GLN A 162 15.66 -4.93 4.71
N PHE A 163 14.47 -4.37 4.94
CA PHE A 163 13.72 -4.53 6.17
C PHE A 163 12.24 -4.33 5.90
N TYR A 164 11.41 -4.83 6.80
CA TYR A 164 9.98 -4.64 6.75
C TYR A 164 9.42 -4.32 8.12
N CYS A 165 8.23 -3.76 8.14
CA CYS A 165 7.54 -3.41 9.37
C CYS A 165 6.07 -3.82 9.30
N GLN A 166 5.52 -4.09 10.47
CA GLN A 166 4.09 -4.23 10.68
C GLN A 166 3.58 -3.11 11.58
N ALA A 167 2.39 -2.61 11.29
CA ALA A 167 1.69 -1.68 12.13
C ALA A 167 0.24 -2.12 12.39
N LYS A 168 -0.29 -1.78 13.56
CA LYS A 168 -1.62 -2.20 14.04
C LYS A 168 -2.38 -1.04 14.68
N GLY A 169 -3.70 -1.23 14.81
CA GLY A 169 -4.61 -0.21 15.30
C GLY A 169 -4.62 1.00 14.38
N CYS A 170 -4.71 0.72 13.07
CA CYS A 170 -4.62 1.73 12.03
C CYS A 170 -5.99 2.28 11.63
N THR A 171 -6.07 3.59 11.41
CA THR A 171 -7.27 4.29 10.97
C THR A 171 -6.91 5.42 10.01
N GLY A 172 -7.82 5.73 9.09
CA GLY A 172 -7.64 6.79 8.09
C GLY A 172 -8.56 7.96 8.30
N GLN A 173 -8.07 9.17 8.03
CA GLN A 173 -8.84 10.39 8.09
C GLN A 173 -8.42 11.37 7.00
N ASN A 174 -9.41 12.03 6.41
CA ASN A 174 -9.18 13.12 5.48
C ASN A 174 -8.79 14.41 6.21
N GLN A 175 -7.79 15.09 5.68
CA GLN A 175 -7.23 16.32 6.21
C GLN A 175 -6.98 17.31 5.08
N THR A 176 -7.04 18.60 5.40
CA THR A 176 -6.77 19.69 4.46
C THR A 176 -5.30 20.12 4.47
N GLN A 177 -4.51 19.61 5.41
CA GLN A 177 -3.11 19.97 5.59
C GLN A 177 -2.23 19.12 4.69
N ALA A 178 -1.53 19.81 3.79
CA ALA A 178 -0.52 19.27 2.91
C ALA A 178 0.65 18.60 3.64
N ILE A 179 1.20 17.54 3.05
CA ILE A 179 2.49 16.98 3.47
C ILE A 179 3.62 17.51 2.61
N SER A 180 3.34 17.68 1.32
CA SER A 180 4.30 18.32 0.43
C SER A 180 4.49 19.77 0.85
N SER A 181 5.75 20.19 0.97
CA SER A 181 6.12 21.61 1.13
C SER A 181 5.79 22.44 -0.12
N VAL A 182 5.13 21.82 -1.12
CA VAL A 182 4.77 22.38 -2.41
C VAL A 182 3.27 22.64 -2.39
N ALA A 183 2.88 23.87 -2.03
CA ALA A 183 1.50 24.30 -1.86
C ALA A 183 0.58 24.13 -3.09
N SER A 184 1.12 23.80 -4.27
CA SER A 184 0.35 23.55 -5.50
C SER A 184 -0.12 22.11 -5.69
N GLU A 185 0.42 21.14 -4.93
CA GLU A 185 0.10 19.71 -5.09
C GLU A 185 -1.04 19.22 -4.20
N THR A 186 -1.48 20.03 -3.23
CA THR A 186 -2.53 19.65 -2.27
C THR A 186 -3.91 20.12 -2.68
N LYS A 187 -4.09 20.27 -3.99
CA LYS A 187 -5.34 20.67 -4.63
C LYS A 187 -6.52 19.81 -4.17
N TRP A 188 -6.27 18.54 -3.85
CA TRP A 188 -7.29 17.53 -3.57
C TRP A 188 -7.30 17.05 -2.11
N GLY A 189 -6.52 17.70 -1.24
CA GLY A 189 -6.39 17.33 0.18
C GLY A 189 -5.43 16.17 0.42
N THR A 190 -5.45 15.66 1.65
CA THR A 190 -4.51 14.67 2.17
C THR A 190 -5.25 13.60 2.96
N TYR A 191 -4.98 12.33 2.67
CA TYR A 191 -5.46 11.21 3.47
C TYR A 191 -4.38 10.80 4.48
N ASN A 192 -4.65 10.96 5.77
CA ASN A 192 -3.73 10.59 6.83
C ASN A 192 -4.10 9.25 7.45
N TRP A 193 -3.23 8.26 7.24
CA TRP A 193 -3.36 6.93 7.82
C TRP A 193 -2.46 6.81 9.05
N THR A 194 -3.05 6.61 10.23
CA THR A 194 -2.32 6.57 11.50
C THR A 194 -2.48 5.22 12.17
N CYS A 195 -1.41 4.71 12.79
CA CYS A 195 -1.42 3.44 13.52
C CYS A 195 -0.87 3.63 14.93
N SER A 196 -1.50 2.95 15.90
CA SER A 196 -1.11 2.99 17.31
C SER A 196 0.21 2.26 17.63
N SER A 197 0.61 1.29 16.81
CA SER A 197 1.85 0.53 16.99
C SER A 197 2.54 0.26 15.67
N LEU A 198 3.87 0.28 15.68
CA LEU A 198 4.79 -0.05 14.60
C LEU A 198 5.89 -0.95 15.16
N GLN A 199 6.31 -1.95 14.39
CA GLN A 199 7.45 -2.81 14.71
C GLN A 199 8.15 -3.20 13.42
N CYS A 200 9.47 -3.03 13.37
CA CYS A 200 10.28 -3.35 12.19
C CYS A 200 11.22 -4.53 12.45
N TYR A 201 11.56 -5.24 11.37
CA TYR A 201 12.50 -6.34 11.35
C TYR A 201 13.53 -6.11 10.24
N CYS A 202 14.81 -6.07 10.63
CA CYS A 202 15.93 -5.97 9.71
C CYS A 202 16.28 -7.35 9.14
N ILE A 203 16.37 -7.51 7.81
CA ILE A 203 16.66 -8.81 7.19
C ILE A 203 18.18 -9.05 7.22
N PRO A 204 18.68 -10.03 8.00
CA PRO A 204 20.11 -10.22 8.18
C PRO A 204 20.85 -10.47 6.85
N GLY A 205 22.00 -9.81 6.68
CA GLY A 205 22.87 -9.99 5.52
C GLY A 205 22.50 -9.16 4.29
N THR A 206 21.41 -8.38 4.35
CA THR A 206 21.12 -7.35 3.34
C THR A 206 21.99 -6.12 3.57
N THR A 207 22.12 -5.26 2.56
CA THR A 207 23.02 -4.10 2.59
C THR A 207 22.78 -3.18 3.79
N MET A 208 21.51 -2.88 4.11
CA MET A 208 21.19 -2.00 5.25
C MET A 208 21.21 -2.73 6.61
N CYS A 209 21.16 -4.05 6.61
CA CYS A 209 21.12 -4.90 7.79
C CYS A 209 22.37 -5.79 7.91
N ASN A 210 23.51 -5.25 7.47
CA ASN A 210 24.80 -5.87 7.61
C ASN A 210 25.54 -5.18 8.77
N ASP A 211 25.58 -5.83 9.93
CA ASP A 211 26.26 -5.30 11.12
C ASP A 211 27.79 -5.19 10.94
N ASN A 212 28.37 -5.89 9.97
CA ASN A 212 29.77 -5.77 9.58
C ASN A 212 29.98 -4.74 8.46
N GLY A 213 28.89 -4.12 7.98
CA GLY A 213 28.93 -3.08 6.97
C GLY A 213 29.44 -1.74 7.52
N PRO A 214 29.67 -0.75 6.64
CA PRO A 214 30.15 0.57 7.06
C PRO A 214 29.14 1.33 7.93
N PHE A 215 27.85 0.94 7.88
CA PHE A 215 26.77 1.56 8.65
C PHE A 215 25.85 0.49 9.24
N PRO A 216 26.09 0.06 10.49
CA PRO A 216 25.30 -0.99 11.14
C PRO A 216 23.95 -0.44 11.60
N LEU A 217 22.94 -0.43 10.71
CA LEU A 217 21.60 0.08 11.01
C LEU A 217 20.66 -0.95 11.65
N SER A 218 21.07 -2.21 11.83
CA SER A 218 20.16 -3.26 12.29
C SER A 218 19.55 -2.95 13.66
N SER A 219 20.35 -2.39 14.58
CA SER A 219 19.87 -1.97 15.91
C SER A 219 18.92 -0.78 15.84
N LEU A 220 19.22 0.20 14.98
CA LEU A 220 18.35 1.35 14.74
C LEU A 220 17.01 0.89 14.15
N ILE A 221 17.03 0.06 13.11
CA ILE A 221 15.83 -0.46 12.45
C ILE A 221 15.00 -1.29 13.43
N ALA A 222 15.63 -2.17 14.21
CA ALA A 222 14.93 -2.96 15.23
C ALA A 222 14.35 -2.10 16.37
N SER A 223 14.92 -0.91 16.61
CA SER A 223 14.39 0.02 17.60
C SER A 223 13.13 0.75 17.14
N ILE A 224 12.86 0.83 15.83
CA ILE A 224 11.70 1.53 15.26
C ILE A 224 10.41 0.90 15.82
N THR A 225 9.82 1.62 16.76
CA THR A 225 8.62 1.26 17.51
C THR A 225 7.75 2.50 17.74
N GLY A 226 6.61 2.35 18.40
CA GLY A 226 5.68 3.44 18.69
C GLY A 226 4.62 3.62 17.61
N SER A 227 4.12 4.83 17.41
CA SER A 227 3.07 5.12 16.42
C SER A 227 3.62 5.33 15.01
N LEU A 228 2.78 5.09 14.01
CA LEU A 228 3.04 5.42 12.60
C LEU A 228 2.02 6.46 12.12
N SER A 229 2.49 7.47 11.39
CA SER A 229 1.66 8.35 10.57
C SER A 229 2.14 8.27 9.12
N LEU A 230 1.19 7.98 8.23
CA LEU A 230 1.33 7.84 6.80
C LEU A 230 0.39 8.82 6.11
N PRO A 231 0.67 10.12 6.16
CA PRO A 231 -0.08 11.06 5.38
C PRO A 231 0.32 10.88 3.90
N CYS A 232 -0.67 10.95 3.01
CA CYS A 232 -0.52 10.95 1.55
C CYS A 232 -1.43 12.00 0.90
N ASP A 233 -0.88 12.84 0.03
CA ASP A 233 -1.66 13.79 -0.78
C ASP A 233 -2.49 13.01 -1.81
N TYR A 234 -3.72 13.44 -2.10
CA TYR A 234 -4.55 12.80 -3.13
C TYR A 234 -3.94 13.01 -4.53
N ALA A 235 -3.94 11.95 -5.34
CA ALA A 235 -3.51 12.04 -6.74
C ALA A 235 -4.60 12.73 -7.58
N ASP A 236 -4.20 13.31 -8.73
CA ASP A 236 -5.15 13.92 -9.66
C ASP A 236 -6.20 12.89 -10.13
N PRO A 237 -7.49 13.04 -9.75
CA PRO A 237 -8.52 12.07 -10.07
C PRO A 237 -8.83 11.99 -11.58
N SER A 238 -8.39 12.99 -12.36
CA SER A 238 -8.55 13.00 -13.83
C SER A 238 -7.43 12.25 -14.57
N ASN A 239 -6.37 11.84 -13.86
CA ASN A 239 -5.24 11.10 -14.43
C ASN A 239 -5.02 9.79 -13.67
N GLU A 240 -5.46 8.69 -14.28
CA GLU A 240 -5.38 7.34 -13.71
C GLU A 240 -3.94 6.84 -13.45
N THR A 241 -2.92 7.55 -13.94
CA THR A 241 -1.50 7.24 -13.76
C THR A 241 -0.76 8.28 -12.91
N ALA A 242 -1.49 9.26 -12.37
CA ALA A 242 -0.92 10.28 -11.51
C ALA A 242 -0.24 9.66 -10.31
N THR A 243 0.91 10.22 -9.96
CA THR A 243 1.62 9.91 -8.73
C THR A 243 1.28 10.95 -7.67
N HIS A 244 1.47 10.58 -6.41
CA HIS A 244 1.34 11.50 -5.29
C HIS A 244 2.56 11.47 -4.36
N ALA A 245 2.55 12.34 -3.36
CA ALA A 245 3.55 12.39 -2.31
C ALA A 245 2.97 11.83 -1.01
N CYS A 246 3.80 11.12 -0.25
CA CYS A 246 3.47 10.65 1.08
C CYS A 246 4.66 10.90 2.02
N ALA A 247 4.48 10.62 3.31
CA ALA A 247 5.59 10.49 4.25
C ALA A 247 5.39 9.27 5.15
N PHE A 248 6.46 8.55 5.47
CA PHE A 248 6.44 7.53 6.51
C PHE A 248 7.06 8.12 7.78
N LYS A 249 6.21 8.41 8.77
CA LYS A 249 6.58 9.14 9.98
C LYS A 249 6.38 8.27 11.21
N GLY A 250 7.45 8.05 11.95
CA GLY A 250 7.42 7.49 13.30
C GLY A 250 8.41 8.25 14.18
N GLU A 251 8.21 8.24 15.49
CA GLU A 251 8.99 9.04 16.44
C GLU A 251 10.51 8.86 16.25
N ILE A 252 10.96 7.61 16.17
CA ILE A 252 12.39 7.27 16.02
C ILE A 252 12.94 7.74 14.67
N LEU A 253 12.15 7.61 13.60
CA LEU A 253 12.55 8.10 12.28
C LEU A 253 12.66 9.61 12.28
N GLN A 254 11.74 10.32 12.94
CA GLN A 254 11.77 11.78 13.01
C GLN A 254 12.96 12.28 13.83
N ASN A 255 13.28 11.60 14.94
CA ASN A 255 14.46 11.92 15.74
C ASN A 255 15.77 11.78 14.96
N PHE A 256 15.84 10.83 14.03
CA PHE A 256 17.07 10.56 13.26
C PHE A 256 17.13 11.29 11.90
N LEU A 257 15.99 11.53 11.26
CA LEU A 257 15.89 12.03 9.88
C LEU A 257 15.22 13.41 9.77
N GLY A 258 14.78 13.97 10.90
CA GLY A 258 14.03 15.22 10.97
C GLY A 258 12.51 15.02 10.87
N ASP A 259 11.75 16.10 11.09
CA ASP A 259 10.29 16.05 11.25
C ASP A 259 9.51 15.43 10.07
N ALA A 260 10.10 15.46 8.87
CA ALA A 260 9.54 14.85 7.66
C ALA A 260 9.63 13.31 7.66
N GLY A 261 10.41 12.71 8.56
CA GLY A 261 10.64 11.26 8.62
C GLY A 261 11.27 10.74 7.33
N LEU A 262 10.58 9.81 6.66
CA LEU A 262 10.92 9.31 5.33
C LEU A 262 9.98 9.93 4.29
N PRO A 263 10.43 10.95 3.54
CA PRO A 263 9.65 11.48 2.42
C PRO A 263 9.51 10.44 1.33
N LEU A 264 8.30 10.30 0.82
CA LEU A 264 7.94 9.36 -0.23
C LEU A 264 7.45 10.15 -1.44
N GLN A 265 8.02 9.88 -2.61
CA GLN A 265 7.70 10.55 -3.86
C GLN A 265 7.33 9.54 -4.93
N ASN A 266 6.73 10.03 -6.02
CA ASN A 266 6.32 9.22 -7.15
C ASN A 266 5.49 8.00 -6.71
N CYS A 267 4.74 8.17 -5.64
CA CYS A 267 3.95 7.10 -5.07
C CYS A 267 2.79 6.79 -5.99
N ARG A 268 2.50 5.50 -6.14
CA ARG A 268 1.29 5.00 -6.77
C ARG A 268 0.54 4.16 -5.78
N SER A 269 -0.77 4.34 -5.73
CA SER A 269 -1.68 3.57 -4.89
C SER A 269 -2.79 2.99 -5.77
N GLY A 270 -3.28 1.81 -5.40
CA GLY A 270 -4.36 1.17 -6.13
C GLY A 270 -5.07 0.13 -5.28
N SER A 271 -6.40 0.14 -5.36
CA SER A 271 -7.25 -0.91 -4.82
C SER A 271 -8.29 -1.34 -5.85
N CYS A 272 -8.53 -2.62 -5.96
CA CYS A 272 -9.58 -3.16 -6.80
C CYS A 272 -10.84 -3.38 -5.98
N MET A 273 -11.93 -2.73 -6.35
CA MET A 273 -13.19 -2.82 -5.60
C MET A 273 -14.39 -2.84 -6.52
N ALA A 274 -15.52 -3.38 -6.03
CA ALA A 274 -16.78 -3.28 -6.74
C ALA A 274 -17.22 -1.82 -6.83
N GLN A 275 -17.73 -1.40 -7.98
CA GLN A 275 -18.23 -0.03 -8.19
C GLN A 275 -19.29 0.35 -7.15
N GLY A 276 -20.21 -0.55 -6.81
CA GLY A 276 -21.22 -0.29 -5.79
C GLY A 276 -20.64 -0.03 -4.38
N THR A 277 -19.47 -0.59 -4.06
CA THR A 277 -18.76 -0.28 -2.80
C THR A 277 -18.24 1.16 -2.80
N LEU A 278 -17.67 1.61 -3.93
CA LEU A 278 -17.24 3.00 -4.09
C LEU A 278 -18.42 3.97 -4.04
N ASP A 279 -19.51 3.64 -4.74
CA ASP A 279 -20.71 4.48 -4.79
C ASP A 279 -21.30 4.66 -3.39
N ASN A 280 -21.41 3.57 -2.61
CA ASN A 280 -21.88 3.61 -1.24
C ASN A 280 -20.94 4.39 -0.32
N PHE A 281 -19.62 4.21 -0.48
CA PHE A 281 -18.63 4.94 0.28
C PHE A 281 -18.78 6.45 0.10
N TRP A 282 -18.84 6.93 -1.14
CA TRP A 282 -18.99 8.35 -1.43
C TRP A 282 -20.37 8.90 -1.06
N ALA A 283 -21.43 8.11 -1.18
CA ALA A 283 -22.76 8.52 -0.71
C ALA A 283 -22.76 8.75 0.80
N ASN A 284 -22.09 7.88 1.57
CA ASN A 284 -21.96 8.03 3.02
C ASN A 284 -21.12 9.25 3.38
N GLU A 285 -19.96 9.45 2.74
CA GLU A 285 -19.11 10.63 2.94
C GLU A 285 -19.84 11.94 2.64
N ALA A 286 -20.66 11.97 1.58
CA ALA A 286 -21.51 13.11 1.24
C ALA A 286 -22.59 13.38 2.31
N ALA A 287 -23.18 12.32 2.87
CA ALA A 287 -24.19 12.46 3.92
C ALA A 287 -23.58 12.97 5.24
N THR A 288 -22.40 12.48 5.63
CA THR A 288 -21.70 12.93 6.84
C THR A 288 -21.19 14.37 6.73
N SER A 289 -20.72 14.78 5.55
CA SER A 289 -20.32 16.17 5.30
C SER A 289 -21.52 17.13 5.27
N GLY A 290 -22.66 16.71 4.74
CA GLY A 290 -23.92 17.47 4.79
C GLY A 290 -24.45 17.66 6.23
N ALA A 291 -24.36 16.63 7.07
CA ALA A 291 -24.80 16.70 8.48
C ALA A 291 -23.91 17.59 9.38
N ALA A 292 -22.66 17.82 9.00
CA ALA A 292 -21.75 18.74 9.70
C ALA A 292 -22.04 20.22 9.39
N GLY A 293 -22.67 20.52 8.25
CA GLY A 293 -23.05 21.87 7.83
C GLY A 293 -24.25 22.47 8.57
N ASP A 294 -25.15 21.62 9.09
CA ASP A 294 -26.39 22.05 9.76
C ASP A 294 -26.23 22.35 11.26
N LYS A 295 -25.02 22.20 11.84
CA LYS A 295 -24.75 22.45 13.27
C LYS A 295 -24.07 23.79 13.58
N SER A 296 -23.99 24.71 12.62
CA SER A 296 -23.41 26.04 12.83
C SER A 296 -24.40 27.14 12.46
N SER A 297 -25.51 27.22 13.18
CA SER A 297 -26.44 28.37 13.17
C SER A 297 -27.27 28.37 14.45
N ASP A 298 -26.64 28.77 15.57
CA ASP A 298 -27.32 29.32 16.75
C ASP A 298 -26.49 30.50 17.28
#